data_AF-A0A8G2ECT9-F1
#
_entry.id   AF-A0A8G2ECT9-F1
#
_cell.length_a   1.000
_cell.length_b   1.000
_cell.length_c   1.000
_cell.angle_alpha   90.00
_cell.angle_beta   90.00
_cell.angle_gamma   90.00
#
_symmetry.space_group_name_H-M   'P 1'
#
loop_
_entity.id
_entity.type
_entity.pdbx_description
1 polymer ?
#
loop_
_entity_poly.entity_id
_entity_poly.type
_entity_poly.pdbx_seq_one_letter_code
_entity_poly.pdbx_strand_id
1 'polypeptide(L)'
;MPSSLPAEHLTGWAEGMRQLQRLAGQLNALDEQKGKHLTVSELKTAVFAIMQSLNRAVPLEEQLREVAALPAGQPWSAARGSLAELHLQQPIVENALLKRNQPASPPAALPETGEALMSEAVK
;
A
#
# COMPACT_ATOMS: atom_id res chain seq x y z
N MET A 1 18.32 1.55 -17.69
CA MET A 1 17.90 2.58 -16.71
C MET A 1 16.71 2.01 -15.95
N PRO A 2 16.72 1.93 -14.60
CA PRO A 2 15.52 1.54 -13.89
C PRO A 2 14.46 2.61 -14.14
N SER A 3 13.36 2.21 -14.75
CA SER A 3 12.14 3.01 -14.86
C SER A 3 11.64 3.35 -13.46
N SER A 4 11.00 4.50 -13.22
CA SER A 4 10.24 4.72 -11.98
C SER A 4 8.85 4.09 -12.12
N LEU A 5 8.20 3.69 -11.02
CA LEU A 5 6.81 3.21 -11.11
C LEU A 5 5.94 4.39 -11.60
N PRO A 6 4.97 4.16 -12.50
CA PRO A 6 4.00 5.19 -12.82
C PRO A 6 3.28 5.62 -11.53
N ALA A 7 3.17 6.92 -11.27
CA ALA A 7 2.50 7.44 -10.06
C ALA A 7 1.07 6.88 -9.86
N GLU A 8 0.45 6.48 -10.97
CA GLU A 8 -0.86 5.83 -11.04
C GLU A 8 -0.91 4.49 -10.29
N HIS A 9 0.18 3.71 -10.30
CA HIS A 9 0.26 2.43 -9.58
C HIS A 9 0.40 2.63 -8.07
N LEU A 10 0.96 3.76 -7.62
CA LEU A 10 1.04 4.09 -6.18
C LEU A 10 -0.30 4.63 -5.64
N THR A 11 -1.07 5.29 -6.50
CA THR A 11 -2.26 6.05 -6.09
C THR A 11 -3.57 5.30 -6.33
N GLY A 12 -3.69 4.48 -7.38
CA GLY A 12 -4.92 3.76 -7.74
C GLY A 12 -5.41 2.78 -6.67
N TRP A 13 -4.49 2.05 -6.03
CA TRP A 13 -4.83 1.13 -4.95
C TRP A 13 -5.32 1.88 -3.70
N ALA A 14 -4.57 2.90 -3.26
CA ALA A 14 -4.93 3.72 -2.10
C ALA A 14 -6.26 4.46 -2.29
N GLU A 15 -6.52 4.94 -3.51
CA GLU A 15 -7.81 5.54 -3.89
C GLU A 15 -8.94 4.51 -3.84
N GLY A 16 -8.75 3.31 -4.38
CA GLY A 16 -9.74 2.23 -4.32
C GLY A 16 -10.07 1.82 -2.88
N MET A 17 -9.06 1.73 -2.02
CA MET A 17 -9.25 1.44 -0.58
C MET A 17 -10.00 2.57 0.15
N ARG A 18 -9.72 3.84 -0.17
CA ARG A 18 -10.50 4.98 0.38
C ARG A 18 -11.95 4.94 -0.06
N GLN A 19 -12.22 4.62 -1.33
CA GLN A 19 -13.58 4.48 -1.85
C GLN A 19 -14.31 3.31 -1.20
N LEU A 20 -13.63 2.17 -0.98
CA LEU A 20 -14.18 1.02 -0.27
C LEU A 20 -14.55 1.35 1.19
N GLN A 21 -13.68 2.05 1.91
CA GLN A 21 -13.97 2.52 3.28
C GLN A 21 -15.17 3.46 3.32
N ARG A 22 -15.27 4.38 2.35
CA ARG A 22 -16.42 5.28 2.24
C ARG A 22 -17.71 4.50 2.00
N LEU A 23 -17.70 3.52 1.10
CA LEU A 23 -18.86 2.67 0.82
C LEU A 23 -19.26 1.86 2.06
N ALA A 24 -18.30 1.28 2.78
CA ALA A 24 -18.56 0.57 4.03
C ALA A 24 -19.21 1.49 5.08
N GLY A 25 -18.72 2.71 5.25
CA GLY A 25 -19.31 3.71 6.14
C GLY A 25 -20.73 4.11 5.73
N GLN A 26 -20.99 4.25 4.42
CA GLN A 26 -22.34 4.49 3.91
C GLN A 26 -23.27 3.33 4.20
N LEU A 27 -22.83 2.08 4.00
CA LEU A 27 -23.63 0.89 4.28
C LEU A 27 -23.95 0.74 5.78
N ASN A 28 -22.98 0.95 6.66
CA ASN A 28 -23.21 0.92 8.11
C ASN A 28 -24.20 2.02 8.55
N ALA A 29 -24.08 3.23 8.00
CA ALA A 29 -25.00 4.32 8.31
C ALA A 29 -26.45 4.05 7.85
N LEU A 30 -26.65 3.22 6.81
CA LEU A 30 -28.00 2.78 6.39
C LEU A 30 -28.60 1.76 7.35
N ASP A 31 -27.77 0.86 7.89
CA ASP A 31 -28.19 -0.12 8.89
C ASP A 31 -28.65 0.58 10.19
N GLU A 32 -27.93 1.64 10.57
CA GLU A 32 -28.26 2.45 11.75
C GLU A 32 -29.42 3.45 11.54
N GLN A 33 -29.56 4.04 10.33
CA GLN A 33 -30.61 5.02 10.05
C GLN A 33 -31.85 4.40 9.41
N LYS A 34 -32.85 4.06 10.23
CA LYS A 34 -34.21 3.69 9.79
C LYS A 34 -34.84 4.82 8.95
N GLY A 35 -34.65 4.77 7.63
CA GLY A 35 -35.33 5.66 6.67
C GLY A 35 -34.47 6.24 5.55
N LYS A 36 -33.13 6.07 5.58
CA LYS A 36 -32.29 6.35 4.41
C LYS A 36 -32.01 5.06 3.65
N HIS A 37 -32.04 5.16 2.33
CA HIS A 37 -31.82 4.03 1.43
C HIS A 37 -30.74 4.41 0.44
N LEU A 38 -29.75 3.55 0.27
CA LEU A 38 -28.87 3.60 -0.89
C LEU A 38 -29.59 2.87 -2.01
N THR A 39 -29.74 3.52 -3.15
CA THR A 39 -30.33 2.87 -4.32
C THR A 39 -29.36 1.85 -4.90
N VAL A 40 -29.92 0.82 -5.54
CA VAL A 40 -29.13 -0.20 -6.26
C VAL A 40 -28.22 0.45 -7.33
N SER A 41 -28.67 1.54 -7.94
CA SER A 41 -27.90 2.30 -8.93
C SER A 41 -26.69 3.00 -8.32
N GLU A 42 -26.83 3.62 -7.14
CA GLU A 42 -25.71 4.25 -6.43
C GLU A 42 -24.67 3.21 -5.98
N LEU A 43 -25.14 2.07 -5.45
CA LEU A 43 -24.26 0.97 -5.07
C LEU A 43 -23.45 0.45 -6.27
N LYS A 44 -24.12 0.21 -7.41
CA LYS A 44 -23.45 -0.24 -8.65
C LYS A 44 -22.39 0.76 -9.12
N THR A 45 -22.70 2.06 -9.08
CA THR A 45 -21.75 3.11 -9.46
C THR A 45 -20.54 3.12 -8.52
N ALA A 46 -20.76 3.03 -7.20
CA ALA A 46 -19.67 2.99 -6.22
C ALA A 46 -18.77 1.75 -6.42
N VAL A 47 -19.37 0.57 -6.59
CA VAL A 47 -18.62 -0.68 -6.85
C VAL A 47 -17.82 -0.57 -8.15
N PHE A 48 -18.41 -0.03 -9.23
CA PHE A 48 -17.71 0.15 -10.50
C PHE A 48 -16.51 1.09 -10.37
N ALA A 49 -16.65 2.21 -9.65
CA ALA A 49 -15.56 3.15 -9.41
C ALA A 49 -14.42 2.50 -8.59
N ILE A 50 -14.76 1.72 -7.55
CA ILE A 50 -13.79 0.97 -6.75
C ILE A 50 -13.05 -0.03 -7.63
N MET A 51 -13.75 -0.86 -8.41
CA MET A 51 -13.14 -1.82 -9.33
C MET A 51 -12.22 -1.14 -10.34
N GLN A 52 -12.64 -0.01 -10.91
CA GLN A 52 -11.82 0.76 -11.83
C GLN A 52 -10.54 1.28 -11.16
N SER A 53 -10.62 1.77 -9.93
CA SER A 53 -9.46 2.27 -9.19
C SER A 53 -8.46 1.16 -8.86
N LEU A 54 -8.97 0.01 -8.38
CA LEU A 54 -8.12 -1.13 -8.02
C LEU A 54 -7.47 -1.77 -9.25
N ASN A 55 -8.17 -1.86 -10.38
CA ASN A 55 -7.62 -2.40 -11.63
C ASN A 55 -6.55 -1.51 -12.28
N ARG A 56 -6.50 -0.21 -11.94
CA ARG A 56 -5.42 0.69 -12.42
C ARG A 56 -4.07 0.44 -11.74
N ALA A 57 -4.08 -0.20 -10.58
CA ALA A 57 -2.91 -0.40 -9.74
C ALA A 57 -2.94 -1.81 -9.15
N VAL A 58 -2.82 -2.81 -10.02
CA VAL A 58 -2.80 -4.22 -9.60
C VAL A 58 -1.57 -4.45 -8.73
N PRO A 59 -1.73 -4.91 -7.47
CA PRO A 59 -0.61 -5.14 -6.57
C PRO A 59 0.29 -6.25 -7.12
N LEU A 60 1.58 -6.14 -6.80
CA LEU A 60 2.61 -7.09 -7.25
C LEU A 60 2.27 -8.52 -6.83
N GLU A 61 1.71 -8.71 -5.64
CA GLU A 61 1.29 -9.99 -5.10
C GLU A 61 0.25 -10.68 -6.00
N GLU A 62 -0.67 -9.91 -6.58
CA GLU A 62 -1.69 -10.43 -7.49
C GLU A 62 -1.09 -10.78 -8.87
N GLN A 63 -0.14 -9.97 -9.35
CA GLN A 63 0.62 -10.30 -10.57
C GLN A 63 1.42 -11.60 -10.38
N LEU A 64 2.04 -11.79 -9.22
CA LEU A 64 2.75 -13.02 -8.88
C LEU A 64 1.80 -14.21 -8.75
N ARG A 65 0.59 -14.02 -8.21
CA ARG A 65 -0.44 -15.06 -8.16
C ARG A 65 -0.83 -15.53 -9.57
N GLU A 66 -1.00 -14.62 -10.52
CA GLU A 66 -1.30 -14.99 -11.92
C GLU A 66 -0.18 -15.80 -12.58
N VAL A 67 1.07 -15.45 -12.31
CA VAL A 67 2.24 -16.21 -12.80
C VAL A 67 2.31 -17.58 -12.13
N ALA A 68 2.05 -17.66 -10.83
CA ALA A 68 2.03 -18.90 -10.06
C ALA A 68 0.84 -19.82 -10.40
N ALA A 69 -0.26 -19.27 -10.90
CA ALA A 69 -1.45 -20.02 -11.30
C ALA A 69 -1.28 -20.73 -12.65
N LEU A 70 -0.18 -20.53 -13.37
CA LEU A 70 0.12 -21.24 -14.61
C LEU A 70 0.37 -22.73 -14.34
N PRO A 71 -0.11 -23.64 -15.22
CA PRO A 71 0.11 -25.07 -15.06
C PRO A 71 1.60 -25.42 -14.97
N ALA A 72 1.94 -26.27 -13.99
CA ALA A 72 3.30 -26.80 -13.86
C ALA A 72 3.72 -27.51 -15.17
N GLY A 73 4.81 -27.05 -15.78
CA GLY A 73 5.31 -27.57 -17.05
C GLY A 73 5.03 -26.70 -18.27
N GLN A 74 4.25 -25.62 -18.14
CA GLN A 74 4.18 -24.60 -19.18
C GLN A 74 5.39 -23.67 -19.05
N PRO A 75 6.26 -23.57 -20.08
CA PRO A 75 7.38 -22.65 -20.03
C PRO A 75 6.85 -21.23 -19.91
N TRP A 76 7.35 -20.48 -18.93
CA TRP A 76 7.09 -19.04 -18.86
C TRP A 76 7.51 -18.42 -20.19
N SER A 77 6.66 -17.57 -20.77
CA SER A 77 7.18 -16.72 -21.84
C SER A 77 8.26 -15.84 -21.22
N ALA A 78 9.45 -15.82 -21.80
CA ALA A 78 10.58 -15.03 -21.29
C ALA A 78 10.16 -13.57 -21.03
N ALA A 79 9.28 -13.03 -21.87
CA ALA A 79 8.68 -11.71 -21.69
C ALA A 79 7.88 -11.54 -20.38
N ARG A 80 7.10 -12.55 -19.95
CA ARG A 80 6.26 -12.46 -18.75
C ARG A 80 7.07 -12.62 -17.47
N GLY A 81 8.09 -13.48 -17.49
CA GLY A 81 9.06 -13.61 -16.41
C GLY A 81 9.88 -12.32 -16.22
N SER A 82 10.44 -11.78 -17.30
CA SER A 82 11.21 -10.53 -17.25
C SER A 82 10.37 -9.31 -16.83
N LEU A 83 9.08 -9.27 -17.19
CA LEU A 83 8.18 -8.20 -16.74
C LEU A 83 7.91 -8.30 -15.24
N ALA A 84 7.68 -9.50 -14.71
CA ALA A 84 7.48 -9.71 -13.27
C ALA A 84 8.75 -9.35 -12.47
N GLU A 85 9.93 -9.75 -12.95
CA GLU A 85 11.22 -9.36 -12.35
C GLU A 85 11.44 -7.85 -12.38
N LEU A 86 11.14 -7.18 -13.50
CA LEU A 86 11.21 -5.73 -13.58
C LEU A 86 10.31 -5.09 -12.53
N HIS A 87 9.06 -5.53 -12.43
CA HIS A 87 8.09 -5.01 -11.46
C HIS A 87 8.53 -5.27 -10.00
N LEU A 88 9.22 -6.38 -9.71
CA LEU A 88 9.83 -6.66 -8.40
C LEU A 88 10.95 -5.68 -8.03
N GLN A 89 11.75 -5.24 -9.01
CA GLN A 89 12.85 -4.29 -8.77
C GLN A 89 12.34 -2.87 -8.48
N GLN A 90 11.15 -2.51 -8.97
CA GLN A 90 10.61 -1.16 -8.84
C GLN A 90 10.41 -0.70 -7.37
N PRO A 91 9.71 -1.45 -6.48
CA PRO A 91 9.56 -1.05 -5.08
C PRO A 91 10.89 -0.93 -4.32
N ILE A 92 11.89 -1.73 -4.69
CA ILE A 92 13.23 -1.67 -4.06
C ILE A 92 13.88 -0.33 -4.35
N VAL A 93 13.86 0.10 -5.62
CA VAL A 93 14.40 1.40 -6.05
C VAL A 93 13.63 2.54 -5.40
N GLU A 94 12.30 2.49 -5.39
CA GLU A 94 11.48 3.54 -4.79
C GLU A 94 11.65 3.67 -3.29
N ASN A 95 11.74 2.54 -2.57
CA ASN A 95 12.01 2.56 -1.14
C ASN A 95 13.38 3.19 -0.83
N ALA A 96 14.40 2.89 -1.64
CA ALA A 96 15.72 3.50 -1.52
C ALA A 96 15.67 5.03 -1.76
N LEU A 97 14.89 5.49 -2.75
CA LEU A 97 14.68 6.91 -3.02
C LEU A 97 13.91 7.62 -1.89
N LEU A 98 12.86 7.00 -1.37
CA LEU A 98 12.08 7.53 -0.24
C LEU A 98 12.94 7.66 1.02
N LYS A 99 13.78 6.66 1.31
CA LYS A 99 14.76 6.71 2.42
C LYS A 99 15.78 7.83 2.24
N ARG A 100 16.25 8.06 1.01
CA ARG A 100 17.17 9.17 0.70
C ARG A 100 16.53 10.54 0.88
N ASN A 101 15.25 10.67 0.56
CA ASN A 101 14.51 11.93 0.65
C ASN A 101 13.89 12.15 2.04
N GLN A 102 14.10 11.22 2.99
CA GLN A 102 13.67 11.39 4.36
C GLN A 102 14.56 12.46 5.01
N PRO A 103 13.99 13.55 5.57
CA PRO A 103 14.79 14.47 6.37
C PRO A 103 15.44 13.69 7.51
N ALA A 104 16.71 13.96 7.79
CA ALA A 104 17.42 13.34 8.90
C ALA A 104 16.54 13.42 10.15
N SER A 105 16.25 12.27 10.77
CA SER A 105 15.60 12.29 12.08
C SER A 105 16.45 13.20 12.99
N PRO A 106 15.84 14.15 13.72
CA PRO A 106 16.57 14.87 14.74
C PRO A 106 17.25 13.82 15.62
N PRO A 107 18.53 13.99 15.98
CA PRO A 107 19.20 13.04 16.85
C PRO A 107 18.29 12.84 18.06
N ALA A 108 17.85 11.59 18.26
CA ALA A 108 17.09 11.23 19.43
C ALA A 108 17.90 11.76 20.62
N ALA A 109 17.36 12.78 21.30
CA ALA A 109 17.97 13.31 22.49
C ALA A 109 18.17 12.10 23.41
N LEU A 110 19.43 11.74 23.63
CA LEU A 110 19.80 10.78 24.65
C LEU A 110 19.11 11.28 25.93
N PRO A 111 18.36 10.43 26.65
CA PRO A 111 17.95 10.82 27.99
C PRO A 111 19.25 11.02 28.78
N GLU A 112 19.53 12.27 29.14
CA GLU A 112 20.53 12.69 30.13
C GLU A 112 20.24 11.93 31.42
N THR A 113 20.73 10.70 31.48
CA THR A 113 20.55 9.79 32.61
C THR A 113 21.82 9.89 33.42
N GLY A 114 21.77 10.69 34.50
CA GLY A 114 22.63 10.43 35.66
C GLY A 114 23.55 11.54 36.14
N GLU A 115 23.16 12.81 36.08
CA GLU A 115 23.57 13.75 37.14
C GLU A 115 22.73 13.48 38.40
N ALA A 116 22.98 12.36 39.07
CA ALA A 116 22.65 12.14 40.49
C ALA A 116 23.15 10.74 40.90
N LEU A 117 23.73 10.64 42.09
CA LEU A 117 24.05 9.41 42.84
C LEU A 117 25.49 8.85 42.78
N MET A 118 26.52 9.71 42.68
CA MET A 118 27.84 9.41 43.27
C MET A 118 28.27 10.56 44.19
N SER A 119 27.43 10.85 45.18
CA SER A 119 27.85 11.45 46.44
C SER A 119 27.20 10.61 47.52
N GLU A 120 28.01 10.17 48.49
CA GLU A 120 27.63 9.34 49.64
C GLU A 120 27.76 7.81 49.44
N ALA A 121 28.99 7.29 49.62
CA ALA A 121 29.28 6.28 50.65
C ALA A 121 30.74 5.82 50.61
N VAL A 122 31.49 6.14 51.69
CA VAL A 122 32.54 5.32 52.32
C VAL A 122 33.83 5.12 51.50
N LYS A 123 34.98 5.71 51.85
CA LYS A 123 35.69 5.62 53.14
C LYS A 123 36.71 6.75 53.29
#